data_AF-A0A944RA80-F1
#
_entry.id   AF-A0A944RA80-F1
#
_cell.length_a   1.000
_cell.length_b   1.000
_cell.length_c   1.000
_cell.angle_alpha   90.00
_cell.angle_beta   90.00
_cell.angle_gamma   90.00
#
_symmetry.space_group_name_H-M   'P 1'
#
loop_
_entity.id
_entity.type
_entity.pdbx_description
1 polymer ?
#
loop_
_entity_poly.entity_id
_entity_poly.type
_entity_poly.pdbx_seq_one_letter_code
_entity_poly.pdbx_strand_id
1 'polypeptide(L)'
;MPLSVAPISQQPQFSFWEIRIFRTIFSIAILLSTLSLFAKTEFSQTVEYVQKRYANQFTDYPILIFDKDEIHFRFAAANLFGDKNEAKRVEIIKSYVLDESGVVLTDSDAASLDIYLTKLKEGAFAVPVTRGSFRAPEYQMCAVFPALYNSNQRLEAERITGLTIPGAYQDIDFNHLKRGMTLKEMRLFSIYHELGHCLDRKYMPAASSEYELDAYSIHLSESFAEVMGLLLLEREGITNTAAKRALYRNLYSRKVGKWMADNPQYGVGNQAFQYGGITYYLVPVLKAAQKIIESGEVDFTSLSLEQINTETVKVVEAHALKSRSFAAIFQFMNRGETEARAKYHRWAEEMPDLFTETLGELISYINTSTAMLDELLDLNVQPEKDGTDELSSLDNPTLCDDLKEGRQSLLETFLQSARNELEQSRVSIEMQRERQIRLNDFFNNLSSSCAVKS
;
A
#
# COMPACT_ATOMS: atom_id res chain seq x y z
N MET A 1 6.68 60.83 -76.79
CA MET A 1 6.21 59.51 -77.24
C MET A 1 6.90 58.45 -76.39
N PRO A 2 6.18 57.40 -75.98
CA PRO A 2 6.35 56.75 -74.67
C PRO A 2 7.32 55.57 -74.73
N LEU A 3 7.77 55.07 -73.57
CA LEU A 3 7.79 53.63 -73.30
C LEU A 3 7.63 53.37 -71.79
N SER A 4 6.65 52.51 -71.53
CA SER A 4 6.18 51.98 -70.25
C SER A 4 7.11 50.88 -69.75
N VAL A 5 7.28 50.78 -68.43
CA VAL A 5 7.66 49.54 -67.74
C VAL A 5 6.76 49.39 -66.51
N ALA A 6 6.01 48.29 -66.46
CA ALA A 6 5.16 47.89 -65.35
C ALA A 6 5.98 47.24 -64.21
N PRO A 7 5.53 47.30 -62.93
CA PRO A 7 6.21 46.65 -61.82
C PRO A 7 5.75 45.20 -61.56
N ILE A 8 6.69 44.42 -61.03
CA ILE A 8 6.62 42.99 -60.72
C ILE A 8 6.03 42.74 -59.31
N SER A 9 5.14 41.75 -59.27
CA SER A 9 4.59 40.90 -58.19
C SER A 9 4.68 41.33 -56.72
N GLN A 10 3.51 41.39 -56.07
CA GLN A 10 3.32 41.31 -54.62
C GLN A 10 3.45 39.86 -54.14
N GLN A 11 4.32 39.60 -53.15
CA GLN A 11 4.22 38.43 -52.27
C GLN A 11 3.14 38.69 -51.20
N PRO A 12 2.37 37.68 -50.76
CA PRO A 12 1.38 37.86 -49.71
C PRO A 12 2.09 38.09 -48.37
N GLN A 13 1.91 39.27 -47.80
CA GLN A 13 2.29 39.58 -46.43
C GLN A 13 1.24 38.99 -45.49
N PHE A 14 1.57 37.89 -44.81
CA PHE A 14 0.83 37.48 -43.62
C PHE A 14 1.15 38.45 -42.48
N SER A 15 0.12 38.85 -41.75
CA SER A 15 0.26 39.82 -40.66
C SER A 15 1.01 39.20 -39.49
N PHE A 16 1.78 40.00 -38.75
CA PHE A 16 2.51 39.59 -37.55
C PHE A 16 1.62 38.91 -36.48
N TRP A 17 0.31 39.17 -36.53
CA TRP A 17 -0.69 38.58 -35.63
C TRP A 17 -1.04 37.13 -35.99
N GLU A 18 -1.14 36.80 -37.28
CA GLU A 18 -1.44 35.44 -37.74
C GLU A 18 -0.30 34.47 -37.39
N ILE A 19 0.96 34.91 -37.50
CA ILE A 19 2.13 34.09 -37.16
C ILE A 19 2.20 33.79 -35.65
N ARG A 20 1.77 34.73 -34.79
CA ARG A 20 1.72 34.52 -33.32
C ARG A 20 0.61 33.56 -32.92
N ILE A 21 -0.58 33.69 -33.52
CA ILE A 21 -1.70 32.78 -33.24
C ILE A 21 -1.36 31.35 -33.69
N PHE A 22 -0.78 31.18 -34.88
CA PHE A 22 -0.32 29.87 -35.34
C PHE A 22 0.77 29.28 -34.44
N ARG A 23 1.73 30.07 -33.97
CA ARG A 23 2.77 29.57 -33.02
C ARG A 23 2.20 29.18 -31.67
N THR A 24 1.22 29.91 -31.12
CA THR A 24 0.59 29.58 -29.84
C THR A 24 -0.30 28.35 -29.97
N ILE A 25 -1.09 28.24 -31.04
CA ILE A 25 -1.91 27.05 -31.32
C ILE A 25 -1.02 25.82 -31.59
N PHE A 26 0.07 25.97 -32.34
CA PHE A 26 1.00 24.87 -32.62
C PHE A 26 1.79 24.46 -31.37
N SER A 27 2.14 25.40 -30.48
CA SER A 27 2.81 25.07 -29.20
C SER A 27 1.86 24.41 -28.19
N ILE A 28 0.59 24.81 -28.16
CA ILE A 28 -0.47 24.14 -27.37
C ILE A 28 -0.79 22.76 -27.94
N ALA A 29 -0.85 22.62 -29.27
CA ALA A 29 -1.05 21.34 -29.95
C ALA A 29 0.14 20.40 -29.76
N ILE A 30 1.39 20.90 -29.72
CA ILE A 30 2.57 20.11 -29.36
C ILE A 30 2.52 19.72 -27.88
N LEU A 31 2.17 20.62 -26.96
CA LEU A 31 2.03 20.26 -25.53
C LEU A 31 0.93 19.20 -25.31
N LEU A 32 -0.22 19.36 -25.97
CA LEU A 32 -1.35 18.41 -25.88
C LEU A 32 -1.07 17.08 -26.60
N SER A 33 -0.25 17.07 -27.66
CA SER A 33 0.15 15.83 -28.35
C SER A 33 1.37 15.14 -27.74
N THR A 34 2.18 15.83 -26.93
CA THR A 34 3.24 15.20 -26.12
C THR A 34 2.74 14.66 -24.79
N LEU A 35 1.61 15.17 -24.26
CA LEU A 35 0.98 14.66 -23.03
C LEU A 35 0.16 13.38 -23.25
N SER A 36 -0.16 13.04 -24.51
CA SER A 36 -0.95 11.85 -24.88
C SER A 36 -0.08 10.66 -25.29
N LEU A 37 1.24 10.78 -25.24
CA LEU A 37 2.15 9.64 -25.41
C LEU A 37 2.29 8.93 -24.05
N PHE A 38 1.39 7.96 -23.84
CA PHE A 38 1.31 7.02 -22.70
C PHE A 38 0.86 7.62 -21.36
N ALA A 39 -0.38 8.10 -21.30
CA ALA A 39 -1.00 8.52 -20.04
C ALA A 39 -1.35 7.30 -19.15
N LYS A 40 -0.35 6.74 -18.46
CA LYS A 40 -0.52 5.81 -17.34
C LYS A 40 -1.10 6.53 -16.13
N THR A 41 -1.87 5.83 -15.28
CA THR A 41 -2.29 6.37 -13.98
C THR A 41 -1.08 6.62 -13.07
N GLU A 42 -1.25 7.46 -12.04
CA GLU A 42 -0.21 7.67 -11.02
C GLU A 42 0.16 6.34 -10.33
N PHE A 43 -0.81 5.46 -10.16
CA PHE A 43 -0.62 4.12 -9.62
C PHE A 43 0.32 3.29 -10.51
N SER A 44 0.00 3.15 -11.79
CA SER A 44 0.81 2.41 -12.77
C SER A 44 2.21 3.01 -12.92
N GLN A 45 2.33 4.34 -12.90
CA GLN A 45 3.62 5.03 -12.92
C GLN A 45 4.45 4.70 -11.66
N THR A 46 3.81 4.66 -10.49
CA THR A 46 4.47 4.30 -9.24
C THR A 46 4.92 2.83 -9.28
N VAL A 47 4.06 1.90 -9.70
CA VAL A 47 4.41 0.48 -9.83
C VAL A 47 5.62 0.31 -10.75
N GLU A 48 5.60 0.92 -11.93
CA GLU A 48 6.72 0.85 -12.88
C GLU A 48 8.02 1.42 -12.29
N TYR A 49 7.93 2.57 -11.61
CA TYR A 49 9.08 3.18 -10.96
C TYR A 49 9.68 2.25 -9.90
N VAL A 50 8.86 1.76 -8.97
CA VAL A 50 9.32 0.89 -7.86
C VAL A 50 9.84 -0.45 -8.39
N GLN A 51 9.19 -1.02 -9.41
CA GLN A 51 9.63 -2.24 -10.07
C GLN A 51 11.05 -2.09 -10.61
N LYS A 52 11.30 -1.03 -11.39
CA LYS A 52 12.62 -0.77 -12.00
C LYS A 52 13.68 -0.39 -10.96
N ARG A 53 13.30 0.48 -10.02
CA ARG A 53 14.22 1.09 -9.06
C ARG A 53 14.70 0.11 -7.99
N TYR A 54 13.83 -0.82 -7.58
CA TYR A 54 14.05 -1.69 -6.43
C TYR A 54 13.86 -3.16 -6.74
N ALA A 55 12.67 -3.59 -7.19
CA ALA A 55 12.36 -5.01 -7.36
C ALA A 55 13.30 -5.71 -8.36
N ASN A 56 13.59 -5.07 -9.50
CA ASN A 56 14.52 -5.58 -10.53
C ASN A 56 15.99 -5.60 -10.09
N GLN A 57 16.34 -4.99 -8.96
CA GLN A 57 17.69 -5.00 -8.41
C GLN A 57 17.94 -6.20 -7.50
N PHE A 58 16.89 -6.94 -7.13
CA PHE A 58 16.99 -8.12 -6.28
C PHE A 58 17.31 -9.35 -7.12
N THR A 59 18.36 -10.09 -6.74
CA THR A 59 18.94 -11.15 -7.60
C THR A 59 18.62 -12.57 -7.15
N ASP A 60 18.08 -12.77 -5.95
CA ASP A 60 17.86 -14.12 -5.41
C ASP A 60 16.69 -14.81 -6.12
N TYR A 61 15.63 -14.04 -6.45
CA TYR A 61 14.50 -14.47 -7.26
C TYR A 61 13.78 -13.25 -7.86
N PRO A 62 13.00 -13.41 -8.94
CA PRO A 62 12.18 -12.33 -9.49
C PRO A 62 11.14 -11.82 -8.47
N ILE A 63 11.04 -10.51 -8.32
CA ILE A 63 9.95 -9.85 -7.60
C ILE A 63 9.08 -9.13 -8.63
N LEU A 64 7.77 -9.37 -8.63
CA LEU A 64 6.83 -8.69 -9.53
C LEU A 64 5.82 -7.90 -8.72
N ILE A 65 5.79 -6.59 -8.91
CA ILE A 65 4.77 -5.69 -8.39
C ILE A 65 3.65 -5.62 -9.41
N PHE A 66 2.46 -6.11 -9.03
CA PHE A 66 1.31 -6.16 -9.92
C PHE A 66 0.72 -4.77 -10.16
N ASP A 67 0.70 -4.36 -11.43
CA ASP A 67 -0.12 -3.24 -11.87
C ASP A 67 -1.59 -3.68 -11.95
N LYS A 68 -2.30 -3.46 -10.84
CA LYS A 68 -3.74 -3.74 -10.72
C LYS A 68 -4.59 -2.99 -11.76
N ASP A 69 -4.20 -1.79 -12.20
CA ASP A 69 -4.98 -1.06 -13.23
C ASP A 69 -4.86 -1.78 -14.58
N GLU A 70 -3.64 -2.18 -14.95
CA GLU A 70 -3.39 -2.90 -16.19
C GLU A 70 -4.08 -4.27 -16.21
N ILE A 71 -3.93 -5.06 -15.15
CA ILE A 71 -4.51 -6.42 -15.13
C ILE A 71 -6.04 -6.38 -15.06
N HIS A 72 -6.63 -5.42 -14.36
CA HIS A 72 -8.08 -5.21 -14.34
C HIS A 72 -8.61 -4.74 -15.69
N PHE A 73 -7.84 -3.92 -16.43
CA PHE A 73 -8.15 -3.60 -17.82
C PHE A 73 -8.14 -4.86 -18.69
N ARG A 74 -7.10 -5.72 -18.59
CA ARG A 74 -7.04 -7.00 -19.34
C ARG A 74 -8.25 -7.89 -19.03
N PHE A 75 -8.67 -7.97 -17.76
CA PHE A 75 -9.88 -8.68 -17.36
C PHE A 75 -11.17 -8.06 -17.92
N ALA A 76 -11.28 -6.73 -17.94
CA ALA A 76 -12.43 -6.02 -18.49
C ALA A 76 -12.56 -6.23 -19.99
N ALA A 77 -11.46 -6.07 -20.73
CA ALA A 77 -11.43 -6.21 -22.18
C ALA A 77 -11.83 -7.63 -22.63
N ALA A 78 -11.50 -8.64 -21.82
CA ALA A 78 -11.88 -10.03 -22.06
C ALA A 78 -13.24 -10.44 -21.44
N ASN A 79 -13.93 -9.53 -20.74
CA ASN A 79 -15.17 -9.76 -20.00
C ASN A 79 -15.09 -10.91 -18.97
N LEU A 80 -14.04 -10.90 -18.14
CA LEU A 80 -13.67 -12.02 -17.26
C LEU A 80 -13.84 -11.76 -15.76
N PHE A 81 -14.56 -10.73 -15.35
CA PHE A 81 -14.90 -10.55 -13.93
C PHE A 81 -15.95 -11.58 -13.45
N GLY A 82 -16.03 -11.77 -12.12
CA GLY A 82 -16.95 -12.70 -11.45
C GLY A 82 -16.46 -14.15 -11.37
N ASP A 83 -17.01 -14.92 -10.43
CA ASP A 83 -16.47 -16.23 -10.04
C ASP A 83 -16.43 -17.27 -11.18
N LYS A 84 -17.31 -17.17 -12.18
CA LYS A 84 -17.43 -18.16 -13.27
C LYS A 84 -16.29 -18.12 -14.30
N ASN A 85 -15.44 -17.09 -14.24
CA ASN A 85 -14.42 -16.82 -15.26
C ASN A 85 -12.98 -17.10 -14.80
N GLU A 86 -12.80 -17.70 -13.61
CA GLU A 86 -11.49 -17.95 -12.98
C GLU A 86 -10.49 -18.61 -13.94
N ALA A 87 -10.86 -19.73 -14.57
CA ALA A 87 -9.97 -20.46 -15.48
C ALA A 87 -9.42 -19.60 -16.64
N LYS A 88 -10.19 -18.61 -17.11
CA LYS A 88 -9.73 -17.70 -18.17
C LYS A 88 -8.88 -16.55 -17.61
N ARG A 89 -9.18 -16.07 -16.41
CA ARG A 89 -8.33 -15.08 -15.72
C ARG A 89 -6.96 -15.66 -15.39
N VAL A 90 -6.90 -16.93 -15.01
CA VAL A 90 -5.67 -17.69 -14.79
C VAL A 90 -4.73 -17.59 -15.99
N GLU A 91 -5.24 -17.73 -17.22
CA GLU A 91 -4.41 -17.59 -18.42
C GLU A 91 -3.88 -16.16 -18.62
N ILE A 92 -4.67 -15.13 -18.32
CA ILE A 92 -4.20 -13.73 -18.36
C ILE A 92 -3.13 -13.47 -17.29
N ILE A 93 -3.30 -14.00 -16.08
CA ILE A 93 -2.31 -13.88 -15.01
C ILE A 93 -1.01 -14.55 -15.43
N LYS A 94 -1.07 -15.78 -15.97
CA LYS A 94 0.10 -16.51 -16.48
C LYS A 94 0.84 -15.73 -17.56
N SER A 95 0.11 -15.18 -18.54
CA SER A 95 0.73 -14.37 -19.59
C SER A 95 1.36 -13.10 -19.02
N TYR A 96 0.65 -12.38 -18.13
CA TYR A 96 1.16 -11.16 -17.52
C TYR A 96 2.46 -11.41 -16.73
N VAL A 97 2.48 -12.46 -15.90
CA VAL A 97 3.69 -12.82 -15.13
C VAL A 97 4.83 -13.23 -16.05
N LEU A 98 4.55 -14.00 -17.11
CA LEU A 98 5.57 -14.38 -18.09
C LEU A 98 6.16 -13.14 -18.80
N ASP A 99 5.30 -12.21 -19.23
CA ASP A 99 5.71 -11.00 -19.94
C ASP A 99 6.57 -10.09 -19.05
N GLU A 100 6.15 -9.85 -17.81
CA GLU A 100 6.77 -8.87 -16.91
C GLU A 100 7.97 -9.40 -16.13
N SER A 101 8.04 -10.73 -15.89
CA SER A 101 9.09 -11.32 -15.04
C SER A 101 9.83 -12.50 -15.67
N GLY A 102 9.37 -13.02 -16.82
CA GLY A 102 9.91 -14.22 -17.45
C GLY A 102 9.55 -15.53 -16.73
N VAL A 103 8.72 -15.46 -15.69
CA VAL A 103 8.38 -16.61 -14.84
C VAL A 103 7.17 -17.36 -15.40
N VAL A 104 7.33 -18.68 -15.59
CA VAL A 104 6.23 -19.56 -16.03
C VAL A 104 5.47 -20.12 -14.84
N LEU A 105 4.24 -19.68 -14.63
CA LEU A 105 3.35 -20.16 -13.57
C LEU A 105 2.58 -21.42 -13.98
N THR A 106 2.30 -22.28 -13.00
CA THR A 106 1.28 -23.32 -13.14
C THR A 106 -0.13 -22.71 -12.97
N ASP A 107 -1.17 -23.46 -13.35
CA ASP A 107 -2.55 -23.02 -13.16
C ASP A 107 -2.88 -22.82 -11.67
N SER A 108 -2.31 -23.67 -10.79
CA SER A 108 -2.49 -23.55 -9.34
C SER A 108 -1.84 -22.28 -8.79
N ASP A 109 -0.64 -21.94 -9.26
CA ASP A 109 0.06 -20.71 -8.84
C ASP A 109 -0.76 -19.49 -9.25
N ALA A 110 -1.17 -19.43 -10.52
CA ALA A 110 -1.94 -18.31 -11.03
C ALA A 110 -3.34 -18.19 -10.40
N ALA A 111 -4.00 -19.32 -10.10
CA ALA A 111 -5.27 -19.32 -9.35
C ALA A 111 -5.09 -18.79 -7.93
N SER A 112 -3.98 -19.08 -7.26
CA SER A 112 -3.68 -18.51 -5.94
C SER A 112 -3.52 -16.99 -5.99
N LEU A 113 -2.94 -16.46 -7.07
CA LEU A 113 -2.76 -15.02 -7.30
C LEU A 113 -4.06 -14.30 -7.66
N ASP A 114 -5.01 -14.97 -8.34
CA ASP A 114 -6.32 -14.40 -8.73
C ASP A 114 -7.12 -13.87 -7.52
N ILE A 115 -6.99 -14.51 -6.35
CA ILE A 115 -7.68 -14.11 -5.12
C ILE A 115 -7.31 -12.68 -4.73
N TYR A 116 -6.05 -12.28 -4.90
CA TYR A 116 -5.55 -10.93 -4.58
C TYR A 116 -5.92 -9.87 -5.61
N LEU A 117 -6.39 -10.30 -6.78
CA LEU A 117 -6.87 -9.41 -7.85
C LEU A 117 -8.39 -9.27 -7.87
N THR A 118 -9.12 -10.21 -7.25
CA THR A 118 -10.58 -10.28 -7.32
C THR A 118 -11.28 -10.13 -5.97
N LYS A 119 -10.85 -10.88 -4.95
CA LYS A 119 -11.51 -10.96 -3.64
C LYS A 119 -10.83 -10.08 -2.60
N LEU A 120 -9.50 -10.08 -2.55
CA LEU A 120 -8.69 -9.30 -1.60
C LEU A 120 -8.09 -8.04 -2.25
N LYS A 121 -8.65 -7.57 -3.36
CA LYS A 121 -8.07 -6.50 -4.20
C LYS A 121 -7.85 -5.15 -3.49
N GLU A 122 -8.55 -4.89 -2.39
CA GLU A 122 -8.44 -3.64 -1.63
C GLU A 122 -7.21 -3.60 -0.71
N GLY A 123 -6.70 -4.77 -0.31
CA GLY A 123 -5.54 -4.88 0.56
C GLY A 123 -4.20 -4.79 -0.19
N ALA A 124 -3.14 -4.65 0.61
CA ALA A 124 -1.76 -4.79 0.17
C ALA A 124 -1.22 -6.14 0.65
N PHE A 125 -0.47 -6.85 -0.20
CA PHE A 125 0.04 -8.19 0.11
C PHE A 125 1.36 -8.49 -0.60
N ALA A 126 2.23 -9.25 0.06
CA ALA A 126 3.37 -9.95 -0.52
C ALA A 126 3.11 -11.46 -0.49
N VAL A 127 3.19 -12.10 -1.65
CA VAL A 127 2.82 -13.51 -1.84
C VAL A 127 3.99 -14.25 -2.49
N PRO A 128 4.71 -15.09 -1.72
CA PRO A 128 5.76 -15.93 -2.29
C PRO A 128 5.13 -17.04 -3.14
N VAL A 129 5.62 -17.20 -4.37
CA VAL A 129 5.31 -18.36 -5.23
C VAL A 129 6.48 -19.31 -5.12
N THR A 130 6.23 -20.51 -4.60
CA THR A 130 7.30 -21.46 -4.26
C THR A 130 7.15 -22.78 -5.02
N ARG A 131 8.28 -23.43 -5.27
CA ARG A 131 8.38 -24.80 -5.77
C ARG A 131 9.04 -25.68 -4.73
N GLY A 132 8.98 -27.00 -4.94
CA GLY A 132 9.61 -27.98 -4.04
C GLY A 132 8.68 -28.44 -2.93
N SER A 133 9.26 -28.92 -1.84
CA SER A 133 8.49 -29.49 -0.72
C SER A 133 8.10 -28.40 0.27
N PHE A 134 6.98 -28.57 0.98
CA PHE A 134 6.55 -27.65 2.04
C PHE A 134 7.63 -27.38 3.11
N ARG A 135 8.55 -28.34 3.34
CA ARG A 135 9.63 -28.22 4.34
C ARG A 135 10.90 -27.57 3.81
N ALA A 136 10.97 -27.33 2.50
CA ALA A 136 12.09 -26.68 1.83
C ALA A 136 11.54 -25.97 0.57
N PRO A 137 10.72 -24.93 0.76
CA PRO A 137 10.19 -24.17 -0.37
C PRO A 137 11.31 -23.39 -1.03
N GLU A 138 11.43 -23.54 -2.35
CA GLU A 138 12.32 -22.73 -3.18
C GLU A 138 11.49 -21.62 -3.84
N TYR A 139 11.86 -20.37 -3.64
CA TYR A 139 11.13 -19.24 -4.21
C TYR A 139 11.32 -19.21 -5.72
N GLN A 140 10.22 -19.33 -6.46
CA GLN A 140 10.20 -19.12 -7.90
C GLN A 140 10.07 -17.62 -8.22
N MET A 141 9.26 -16.90 -7.44
CA MET A 141 9.12 -15.45 -7.47
C MET A 141 8.42 -14.96 -6.19
N CYS A 142 8.41 -13.65 -5.97
CA CYS A 142 7.53 -13.02 -4.99
C CYS A 142 6.63 -11.98 -5.67
N ALA A 143 5.31 -12.14 -5.50
CA ALA A 143 4.32 -11.22 -6.04
C ALA A 143 3.94 -10.16 -5.00
N VAL A 144 4.10 -8.89 -5.35
CA VAL A 144 3.63 -7.75 -4.55
C VAL A 144 2.32 -7.23 -5.14
N PHE A 145 1.28 -7.16 -4.33
CA PHE A 145 -0.01 -6.58 -4.67
C PHE A 145 -0.21 -5.29 -3.87
N PRO A 146 0.07 -4.11 -4.43
CA PRO A 146 -0.21 -2.83 -3.77
C PRO A 146 -1.68 -2.63 -3.41
N ALA A 147 -1.98 -1.85 -2.36
CA ALA A 147 -3.33 -1.32 -2.17
C ALA A 147 -3.73 -0.41 -3.35
N LEU A 148 -5.00 -0.43 -3.75
CA LEU A 148 -5.51 0.41 -4.84
C LEU A 148 -5.42 1.90 -4.48
N TYR A 149 -5.10 2.74 -5.47
CA TYR A 149 -5.07 4.21 -5.29
C TYR A 149 -6.47 4.86 -5.24
N ASN A 150 -7.54 4.07 -5.27
CA ASN A 150 -8.93 4.50 -5.19
C ASN A 150 -9.30 4.95 -3.75
N SER A 151 -8.62 5.96 -3.24
CA SER A 151 -8.69 6.38 -1.84
C SER A 151 -8.34 7.86 -1.72
N ASN A 152 -8.52 8.42 -0.53
CA ASN A 152 -8.02 9.73 -0.15
C ASN A 152 -7.31 9.64 1.21
N GLN A 153 -6.86 10.77 1.76
CA GLN A 153 -6.13 10.78 3.03
C GLN A 153 -6.92 10.13 4.17
N ARG A 154 -8.23 10.42 4.28
CA ARG A 154 -9.10 9.89 5.32
C ARG A 154 -9.26 8.38 5.21
N LEU A 155 -9.71 7.91 4.06
CA LEU A 155 -9.97 6.49 3.82
C LEU A 155 -8.71 5.65 4.00
N GLU A 156 -7.55 6.15 3.57
CA GLU A 156 -6.27 5.45 3.71
C GLU A 156 -5.79 5.43 5.17
N ALA A 157 -5.94 6.54 5.91
CA ALA A 157 -5.64 6.56 7.33
C ALA A 157 -6.56 5.60 8.11
N GLU A 158 -7.85 5.58 7.81
CA GLU A 158 -8.83 4.65 8.39
C GLU A 158 -8.44 3.19 8.13
N ARG A 159 -8.01 2.86 6.90
CA ARG A 159 -7.52 1.52 6.52
C ARG A 159 -6.31 1.09 7.35
N ILE A 160 -5.30 1.96 7.47
CA ILE A 160 -4.03 1.60 8.13
C ILE A 160 -4.19 1.54 9.66
N THR A 161 -4.98 2.44 10.22
CA THR A 161 -5.24 2.47 11.67
C THR A 161 -6.27 1.44 12.08
N GLY A 162 -7.10 0.92 11.17
CA GLY A 162 -8.19 0.01 11.50
C GLY A 162 -9.41 0.70 12.13
N LEU A 163 -9.54 2.02 12.00
CA LEU A 163 -10.66 2.81 12.55
C LEU A 163 -12.03 2.34 12.03
N THR A 164 -12.05 1.61 10.92
CA THR A 164 -13.28 0.99 10.36
C THR A 164 -13.70 -0.29 11.06
N ILE A 165 -12.88 -0.88 11.95
CA ILE A 165 -13.20 -2.13 12.64
C ILE A 165 -14.28 -1.86 13.70
N PRO A 166 -15.52 -2.37 13.51
CA PRO A 166 -16.62 -2.08 14.42
C PRO A 166 -16.33 -2.55 15.85
N GLY A 167 -16.50 -1.65 16.81
CA GLY A 167 -16.32 -1.95 18.24
C GLY A 167 -14.89 -1.89 18.76
N ALA A 168 -13.87 -1.76 17.90
CA ALA A 168 -12.48 -1.62 18.36
C ALA A 168 -12.16 -0.23 18.92
N TYR A 169 -12.81 0.82 18.38
CA TYR A 169 -12.45 2.22 18.63
C TYR A 169 -13.45 3.02 19.47
N GLN A 170 -14.63 2.45 19.76
CA GLN A 170 -15.73 3.15 20.44
C GLN A 170 -16.06 4.47 19.72
N ASP A 171 -15.81 5.61 20.35
CA ASP A 171 -16.12 6.95 19.81
C ASP A 171 -14.95 7.61 19.05
N ILE A 172 -13.80 6.93 18.91
CA ILE A 172 -12.65 7.46 18.18
C ILE A 172 -12.83 7.20 16.68
N ASP A 173 -12.72 8.28 15.90
CA ASP A 173 -12.77 8.27 14.43
C ASP A 173 -11.56 9.01 13.82
N PHE A 174 -11.57 9.19 12.49
CA PHE A 174 -10.51 9.90 11.77
C PHE A 174 -10.30 11.35 12.24
N ASN A 175 -11.35 12.08 12.61
CA ASN A 175 -11.26 13.48 13.00
C ASN A 175 -10.40 13.67 14.25
N HIS A 176 -10.36 12.66 15.12
CA HIS A 176 -9.58 12.67 16.35
C HIS A 176 -8.06 12.59 16.11
N LEU A 177 -7.59 12.27 14.89
CA LEU A 177 -6.16 12.16 14.60
C LEU A 177 -5.51 13.55 14.43
N LYS A 178 -4.74 14.00 15.43
CA LYS A 178 -4.05 15.33 15.45
C LYS A 178 -3.04 15.52 14.33
N ARG A 179 -2.34 14.45 13.96
CA ARG A 179 -1.21 14.46 13.03
C ARG A 179 -1.28 13.24 12.14
N GLY A 180 -1.42 13.49 10.84
CA GLY A 180 -1.55 12.43 9.85
C GLY A 180 -0.31 12.29 8.96
N MET A 181 -0.15 11.09 8.42
CA MET A 181 0.68 10.93 7.23
C MET A 181 -0.03 11.57 6.03
N THR A 182 0.74 12.08 5.08
CA THR A 182 0.19 12.53 3.80
C THR A 182 -0.27 11.32 2.98
N LEU A 183 -1.19 11.51 2.05
CA LEU A 183 -1.65 10.43 1.18
C LEU A 183 -0.50 9.80 0.38
N LYS A 184 0.42 10.64 -0.13
CA LYS A 184 1.63 10.19 -0.83
C LYS A 184 2.51 9.31 0.06
N GLU A 185 2.77 9.74 1.31
CA GLU A 185 3.52 8.94 2.29
C GLU A 185 2.86 7.58 2.50
N MET A 186 1.54 7.53 2.70
CA MET A 186 0.81 6.28 2.97
C MET A 186 0.82 5.32 1.76
N ARG A 187 0.61 5.84 0.56
CA ARG A 187 0.61 5.06 -0.69
C ARG A 187 1.96 4.42 -0.97
N LEU A 188 3.04 5.22 -0.94
CA LEU A 188 4.40 4.72 -1.16
C LEU A 188 4.82 3.74 -0.06
N PHE A 189 4.51 4.05 1.21
CA PHE A 189 4.80 3.15 2.32
C PHE A 189 4.12 1.80 2.14
N SER A 190 2.85 1.78 1.70
CA SER A 190 2.10 0.54 1.45
C SER A 190 2.85 -0.37 0.45
N ILE A 191 3.35 0.19 -0.65
CA ILE A 191 4.11 -0.57 -1.65
C ILE A 191 5.47 -1.01 -1.10
N TYR A 192 6.20 -0.12 -0.44
CA TYR A 192 7.53 -0.42 0.09
C TYR A 192 7.50 -1.42 1.25
N HIS A 193 6.44 -1.44 2.04
CA HIS A 193 6.21 -2.44 3.08
C HIS A 193 6.07 -3.84 2.47
N GLU A 194 5.17 -4.03 1.49
CA GLU A 194 5.00 -5.33 0.83
C GLU A 194 6.24 -5.74 0.02
N LEU A 195 6.89 -4.79 -0.65
CA LEU A 195 8.18 -5.05 -1.26
C LEU A 195 9.22 -5.48 -0.21
N GLY A 196 9.17 -4.91 0.99
CA GLY A 196 10.02 -5.30 2.11
C GLY A 196 9.88 -6.77 2.49
N HIS A 197 8.66 -7.30 2.55
CA HIS A 197 8.43 -8.75 2.73
C HIS A 197 9.07 -9.59 1.62
N CYS A 198 9.00 -9.13 0.36
CA CYS A 198 9.63 -9.82 -0.76
C CYS A 198 11.17 -9.69 -0.81
N LEU A 199 11.74 -8.65 -0.19
CA LEU A 199 13.19 -8.47 -0.06
C LEU A 199 13.76 -9.19 1.17
N ASP A 200 12.90 -9.68 2.07
CA ASP A 200 13.32 -10.35 3.30
C ASP A 200 13.91 -11.73 3.00
N ARG A 201 15.20 -11.89 3.30
CA ARG A 201 15.95 -13.14 3.14
C ARG A 201 15.87 -14.05 4.37
N LYS A 202 15.28 -13.58 5.47
CA LYS A 202 15.41 -14.19 6.79
C LYS A 202 14.07 -14.51 7.43
N TYR A 203 13.22 -13.52 7.67
CA TYR A 203 12.05 -13.71 8.54
C TYR A 203 10.84 -14.23 7.77
N MET A 204 10.55 -13.70 6.59
CA MET A 204 9.48 -14.18 5.72
C MET A 204 9.66 -15.66 5.30
N PRO A 205 10.86 -16.11 4.86
CA PRO A 205 11.09 -17.53 4.60
C PRO A 205 10.87 -18.40 5.83
N ALA A 206 11.35 -17.98 7.01
CA ALA A 206 11.16 -18.71 8.26
C ALA A 206 9.67 -18.85 8.60
N ALA A 207 8.90 -17.74 8.57
CA ALA A 207 7.47 -17.72 8.86
C ALA A 207 6.64 -18.58 7.88
N SER A 208 7.05 -18.65 6.60
CA SER A 208 6.35 -19.44 5.58
C SER A 208 6.67 -20.95 5.61
N SER A 209 7.76 -21.34 6.27
CA SER A 209 8.24 -22.74 6.31
C SER A 209 7.69 -23.56 7.48
N GLU A 210 7.00 -22.91 8.43
CA GLU A 210 6.44 -23.56 9.61
C GLU A 210 5.06 -24.18 9.33
N TYR A 211 4.83 -25.39 9.85
CA TYR A 211 3.55 -26.11 9.71
C TYR A 211 2.40 -25.41 10.46
N GLU A 212 2.71 -24.69 11.53
CA GLU A 212 1.78 -23.83 12.26
C GLU A 212 2.31 -22.40 12.19
N LEU A 213 1.44 -21.44 11.84
CA LEU A 213 1.79 -20.02 11.80
C LEU A 213 2.10 -19.51 13.21
N ASP A 214 3.38 -19.29 13.51
CA ASP A 214 3.82 -18.62 14.74
C ASP A 214 3.64 -17.10 14.65
N ALA A 215 2.84 -16.54 15.56
CA ALA A 215 2.57 -15.11 15.62
C ALA A 215 3.83 -14.27 15.89
N TYR A 216 4.83 -14.85 16.55
CA TYR A 216 6.11 -14.18 16.80
C TYR A 216 6.99 -14.13 15.55
N SER A 217 7.10 -15.22 14.80
CA SER A 217 7.72 -15.21 13.47
C SER A 217 7.08 -14.19 12.52
N ILE A 218 5.74 -14.08 12.53
CA ILE A 218 5.04 -13.03 11.76
C ILE A 218 5.46 -11.62 12.25
N HIS A 219 5.54 -11.39 13.56
CA HIS A 219 5.97 -10.09 14.11
C HIS A 219 7.38 -9.69 13.63
N LEU A 220 8.30 -10.64 13.51
CA LEU A 220 9.63 -10.37 12.99
C LEU A 220 9.61 -10.00 11.50
N SER A 221 8.80 -10.70 10.70
CA SER A 221 8.57 -10.36 9.28
C SER A 221 7.96 -8.97 9.12
N GLU A 222 6.94 -8.64 9.91
CA GLU A 222 6.30 -7.31 9.92
C GLU A 222 7.26 -6.20 10.39
N SER A 223 8.11 -6.51 11.37
CA SER A 223 9.17 -5.60 11.83
C SER A 223 10.17 -5.31 10.72
N PHE A 224 10.57 -6.34 9.96
CA PHE A 224 11.47 -6.18 8.82
C PHE A 224 10.82 -5.32 7.73
N ALA A 225 9.60 -5.64 7.32
CA ALA A 225 8.88 -4.93 6.27
C ALA A 225 8.63 -3.45 6.63
N GLU A 226 8.27 -3.14 7.88
CA GLU A 226 8.15 -1.74 8.33
C GLU A 226 9.47 -0.98 8.25
N VAL A 227 10.56 -1.57 8.77
CA VAL A 227 11.87 -0.90 8.75
C VAL A 227 12.36 -0.72 7.31
N MET A 228 12.27 -1.75 6.47
CA MET A 228 12.61 -1.65 5.05
C MET A 228 11.78 -0.56 4.36
N GLY A 229 10.47 -0.54 4.59
CA GLY A 229 9.58 0.49 4.04
C GLY A 229 9.99 1.91 4.43
N LEU A 230 10.40 2.12 5.67
CA LEU A 230 10.90 3.42 6.14
C LEU A 230 12.23 3.81 5.49
N LEU A 231 13.19 2.89 5.41
CA LEU A 231 14.50 3.19 4.82
C LEU A 231 14.39 3.48 3.32
N LEU A 232 13.47 2.81 2.62
CA LEU A 232 13.16 3.11 1.22
C LEU A 232 12.46 4.47 1.05
N LEU A 233 11.57 4.88 1.96
CA LEU A 233 11.03 6.24 1.95
C LEU A 233 12.11 7.30 2.20
N GLU A 234 13.01 7.05 3.16
CA GLU A 234 14.10 7.97 3.46
C GLU A 234 15.02 8.16 2.25
N ARG A 235 15.31 7.06 1.54
CA ARG A 235 16.05 7.09 0.28
C ARG A 235 15.41 7.95 -0.80
N GLU A 236 14.08 8.07 -0.80
CA GLU A 236 13.30 8.96 -1.69
C GLU A 236 13.18 10.40 -1.15
N GLY A 237 13.85 10.72 -0.04
CA GLY A 237 13.78 12.03 0.62
C GLY A 237 12.46 12.28 1.38
N ILE A 238 11.69 11.23 1.66
CA ILE A 238 10.43 11.32 2.42
C ILE A 238 10.71 11.02 3.89
N THR A 239 11.10 12.07 4.61
CA THR A 239 11.59 11.97 5.99
C THR A 239 10.46 12.06 7.03
N ASN A 240 10.78 11.84 8.31
CA ASN A 240 9.85 11.94 9.45
C ASN A 240 8.60 11.02 9.35
N THR A 241 8.67 9.97 8.52
CA THR A 241 7.59 8.98 8.39
C THR A 241 7.56 8.01 9.58
N ALA A 242 8.73 7.69 10.14
CA ALA A 242 8.88 6.72 11.22
C ALA A 242 8.09 7.08 12.49
N ALA A 243 8.20 8.34 12.96
CA ALA A 243 7.44 8.81 14.12
C ALA A 243 5.93 8.73 13.90
N LYS A 244 5.44 9.20 12.75
CA LYS A 244 4.02 9.14 12.39
C LYS A 244 3.53 7.69 12.32
N ARG A 245 4.33 6.79 11.71
CA ARG A 245 4.01 5.36 11.65
C ARG A 245 3.98 4.68 13.00
N ALA A 246 4.91 5.03 13.89
CA ALA A 246 4.92 4.50 15.25
C ALA A 246 3.63 4.86 16.00
N LEU A 247 3.10 6.09 15.83
CA LEU A 247 1.82 6.49 16.41
C LEU A 247 0.65 5.66 15.86
N TYR A 248 0.57 5.47 14.55
CA TYR A 248 -0.50 4.68 13.91
C TYR A 248 -0.46 3.21 14.31
N ARG A 249 0.72 2.58 14.29
CA ARG A 249 0.90 1.17 14.71
C ARG A 249 0.61 0.99 16.20
N ASN A 250 0.96 1.97 17.04
CA ASN A 250 0.58 1.97 18.45
C ASN A 250 -0.94 2.03 18.65
N LEU A 251 -1.63 2.91 17.90
CA LEU A 251 -3.08 3.02 17.93
C LEU A 251 -3.75 1.69 17.56
N TYR A 252 -3.33 1.08 16.45
CA TYR A 252 -3.81 -0.23 16.00
C TYR A 252 -3.58 -1.30 17.07
N SER A 253 -2.32 -1.46 17.52
CA SER A 253 -1.92 -2.42 18.54
C SER A 253 -2.76 -2.30 19.82
N ARG A 254 -3.09 -1.08 20.26
CA ARG A 254 -3.84 -0.88 21.50
C ARG A 254 -5.33 -1.09 21.37
N LYS A 255 -5.94 -0.62 20.30
CA LYS A 255 -7.39 -0.61 20.13
C LYS A 255 -7.86 -1.87 19.41
N VAL A 256 -7.37 -2.09 18.20
CA VAL A 256 -7.67 -3.32 17.43
C VAL A 256 -7.11 -4.54 18.14
N GLY A 257 -5.89 -4.46 18.67
CA GLY A 257 -5.27 -5.59 19.36
C GLY A 257 -6.04 -6.09 20.57
N LYS A 258 -6.54 -5.16 21.41
CA LYS A 258 -7.42 -5.53 22.53
C LYS A 258 -8.71 -6.17 22.03
N TRP A 259 -9.33 -5.59 21.00
CA TRP A 259 -10.56 -6.11 20.42
C TRP A 259 -10.38 -7.52 19.83
N MET A 260 -9.28 -7.78 19.12
CA MET A 260 -8.96 -9.11 18.57
C MET A 260 -8.72 -10.14 19.67
N ALA A 261 -8.03 -9.77 20.75
CA ALA A 261 -7.81 -10.64 21.90
C ALA A 261 -9.12 -10.98 22.62
N ASP A 262 -10.05 -10.03 22.70
CA ASP A 262 -11.38 -10.23 23.31
C ASP A 262 -12.34 -11.02 22.41
N ASN A 263 -12.11 -11.00 21.08
CA ASN A 263 -13.01 -11.57 20.10
C ASN A 263 -12.31 -12.54 19.12
N PRO A 264 -11.61 -13.58 19.62
CA PRO A 264 -10.80 -14.48 18.80
C PRO A 264 -11.63 -15.25 17.75
N GLN A 265 -12.94 -15.40 17.96
CA GLN A 265 -13.84 -16.10 17.04
C GLN A 265 -13.95 -15.44 15.66
N TYR A 266 -13.61 -14.15 15.51
CA TYR A 266 -13.61 -13.48 14.20
C TYR A 266 -12.40 -13.83 13.33
N GLY A 267 -11.44 -14.60 13.85
CA GLY A 267 -10.28 -15.08 13.10
C GLY A 267 -10.58 -16.20 12.11
N VAL A 268 -11.81 -16.72 12.04
CA VAL A 268 -12.26 -17.77 11.09
C VAL A 268 -11.27 -18.94 11.00
N GLY A 269 -10.83 -19.46 12.14
CA GLY A 269 -9.89 -20.59 12.22
C GLY A 269 -8.40 -20.22 12.18
N ASN A 270 -8.05 -18.95 11.95
CA ASN A 270 -6.67 -18.46 12.09
C ASN A 270 -6.33 -18.21 13.57
N GLN A 271 -5.50 -19.07 14.16
CA GLN A 271 -5.09 -18.94 15.57
C GLN A 271 -4.22 -17.71 15.84
N ALA A 272 -3.52 -17.18 14.84
CA ALA A 272 -2.71 -15.97 14.95
C ALA A 272 -3.56 -14.69 15.07
N PHE A 273 -4.86 -14.76 14.72
CA PHE A 273 -5.76 -13.59 14.72
C PHE A 273 -5.78 -12.84 16.06
N GLN A 274 -5.88 -13.57 17.18
CA GLN A 274 -5.91 -12.97 18.52
C GLN A 274 -4.62 -12.21 18.87
N TYR A 275 -3.50 -12.54 18.20
CA TYR A 275 -2.20 -11.90 18.37
C TYR A 275 -2.01 -10.69 17.46
N GLY A 276 -2.93 -10.40 16.53
CA GLY A 276 -2.78 -9.33 15.53
C GLY A 276 -2.37 -7.99 16.15
N GLY A 277 -2.89 -7.66 17.33
CA GLY A 277 -2.46 -6.48 18.08
C GLY A 277 -0.97 -6.39 18.35
N ILE A 278 -0.40 -7.44 18.95
CA ILE A 278 1.02 -7.48 19.35
C ILE A 278 1.93 -7.76 18.15
N THR A 279 1.46 -8.51 17.16
CA THR A 279 2.16 -8.68 15.88
C THR A 279 2.45 -7.33 15.23
N TYR A 280 1.48 -6.40 15.26
CA TYR A 280 1.63 -5.03 14.73
C TYR A 280 2.13 -4.00 15.76
N TYR A 281 2.62 -4.40 16.94
CA TYR A 281 3.32 -3.49 17.84
C TYR A 281 4.78 -3.29 17.40
N LEU A 282 4.97 -2.42 16.41
CA LEU A 282 6.25 -2.23 15.71
C LEU A 282 7.02 -0.98 16.19
N VAL A 283 6.52 -0.32 17.24
CA VAL A 283 7.10 0.92 17.79
C VAL A 283 8.60 0.82 18.10
N PRO A 284 9.11 -0.26 18.73
CA PRO A 284 10.54 -0.36 19.05
C PRO A 284 11.45 -0.24 17.82
N VAL A 285 11.16 -1.01 16.76
CA VAL A 285 11.96 -1.00 15.53
C VAL A 285 11.78 0.31 14.75
N LEU A 286 10.58 0.89 14.75
CA LEU A 286 10.31 2.18 14.10
C LEU A 286 11.09 3.33 14.77
N LYS A 287 11.13 3.37 16.11
CA LYS A 287 11.92 4.36 16.85
C LYS A 287 13.43 4.17 16.66
N ALA A 288 13.89 2.93 16.55
CA ALA A 288 15.30 2.65 16.27
C ALA A 288 15.70 3.10 14.86
N ALA A 289 14.89 2.75 13.85
CA ALA A 289 15.09 3.21 12.47
C ALA A 289 15.10 4.75 12.39
N GLN A 290 14.16 5.41 13.08
CA GLN A 290 14.13 6.88 13.16
C GLN A 290 15.43 7.46 13.68
N LYS A 291 15.98 6.93 14.78
CA LYS A 291 17.24 7.42 15.35
C LYS A 291 18.41 7.29 14.39
N ILE A 292 18.48 6.19 13.64
CA ILE A 292 19.53 5.98 12.65
C ILE A 292 19.41 7.01 11.52
N ILE A 293 18.19 7.21 11.00
CA ILE A 293 17.91 8.23 9.99
C ILE A 293 18.31 9.63 10.49
N GLU A 294 17.87 10.01 11.68
CA GLU A 294 18.11 11.34 12.25
C GLU A 294 19.57 11.60 12.64
N SER A 295 20.34 10.54 12.94
CA SER A 295 21.76 10.66 13.24
C SER A 295 22.58 11.16 12.04
N GLY A 296 22.10 10.89 10.83
CA GLY A 296 22.83 11.17 9.58
C GLY A 296 24.13 10.36 9.42
N GLU A 297 24.41 9.39 10.30
CA GLU A 297 25.60 8.55 10.22
C GLU A 297 25.59 7.63 8.99
N VAL A 298 24.39 7.31 8.49
CA VAL A 298 24.17 6.47 7.31
C VAL A 298 23.43 7.29 6.26
N ASP A 299 24.04 7.46 5.08
CA ASP A 299 23.39 8.05 3.92
C ASP A 299 22.65 6.97 3.11
N PHE A 300 21.35 6.82 3.37
CA PHE A 300 20.51 5.85 2.69
C PHE A 300 20.32 6.12 1.19
N THR A 301 20.63 7.32 0.70
CA THR A 301 20.47 7.66 -0.73
C THR A 301 21.52 6.94 -1.59
N SER A 302 22.72 6.74 -1.05
CA SER A 302 23.87 6.13 -1.73
C SER A 302 23.99 4.61 -1.52
N LEU A 303 23.29 4.02 -0.55
CA LEU A 303 23.35 2.59 -0.29
C LEU A 303 22.77 1.74 -1.44
N SER A 304 23.39 0.59 -1.71
CA SER A 304 22.77 -0.48 -2.50
C SER A 304 21.57 -1.07 -1.75
N LEU A 305 20.68 -1.75 -2.48
CA LEU A 305 19.51 -2.41 -1.87
C LEU A 305 19.93 -3.49 -0.85
N GLU A 306 21.02 -4.19 -1.12
CA GLU A 306 21.59 -5.18 -0.21
C GLU A 306 22.13 -4.56 1.09
N GLN A 307 22.77 -3.39 1.00
CA GLN A 307 23.20 -2.65 2.19
C GLN A 307 22.01 -2.17 3.02
N ILE A 308 20.94 -1.68 2.38
CA ILE A 308 19.70 -1.30 3.08
C ILE A 308 19.11 -2.52 3.79
N ASN A 309 19.04 -3.68 3.11
CA ASN A 309 18.58 -4.94 3.71
C ASN A 309 19.41 -5.33 4.94
N THR A 310 20.74 -5.22 4.84
CA THR A 310 21.65 -5.47 5.96
C THR A 310 21.37 -4.55 7.14
N GLU A 311 21.15 -3.26 6.91
CA GLU A 311 20.77 -2.31 7.97
C GLU A 311 19.39 -2.63 8.55
N THR A 312 18.42 -3.03 7.72
CA THR A 312 17.10 -3.49 8.17
C THR A 312 17.24 -4.68 9.13
N VAL A 313 18.01 -5.72 8.77
CA VAL A 313 18.24 -6.89 9.64
C VAL A 313 18.85 -6.46 10.97
N LYS A 314 19.88 -5.60 10.98
CA LYS A 314 20.51 -5.13 12.22
C LYS A 314 19.52 -4.45 13.15
N VAL A 315 18.63 -3.60 12.60
CA VAL A 315 17.60 -2.93 13.40
C VAL A 315 16.63 -3.94 14.00
N VAL A 316 16.15 -4.89 13.21
CA VAL A 316 15.19 -5.91 13.68
C VAL A 316 15.83 -6.80 14.74
N GLU A 317 17.05 -7.32 14.51
CA GLU A 317 17.75 -8.18 15.48
C GLU A 317 18.02 -7.48 16.82
N ALA A 318 18.33 -6.18 16.79
CA ALA A 318 18.64 -5.41 17.99
C ALA A 318 17.40 -4.88 18.72
N HIS A 319 16.28 -4.66 18.03
CA HIS A 319 15.19 -3.85 18.56
C HIS A 319 13.78 -4.44 18.41
N ALA A 320 13.57 -5.50 17.61
CA ALA A 320 12.29 -6.19 17.63
C ALA A 320 12.03 -6.80 19.01
N LEU A 321 10.76 -7.01 19.35
CA LEU A 321 10.43 -7.61 20.63
C LEU A 321 11.08 -8.99 20.74
N LYS A 322 11.60 -9.32 21.92
CA LYS A 322 11.96 -10.71 22.23
C LYS A 322 10.69 -11.53 22.44
N SER A 323 10.74 -12.84 22.15
CA SER A 323 9.57 -13.73 22.26
C SER A 323 8.89 -13.69 23.63
N ARG A 324 9.65 -13.60 24.72
CA ARG A 324 9.09 -13.48 26.09
C ARG A 324 8.33 -12.16 26.30
N SER A 325 8.83 -11.07 25.74
CA SER A 325 8.21 -9.75 25.85
C SER A 325 7.00 -9.61 24.95
N PHE A 326 7.05 -10.20 23.76
CA PHE A 326 5.88 -10.41 22.91
C PHE A 326 4.76 -11.13 23.69
N ALA A 327 5.07 -12.25 24.35
CA ALA A 327 4.12 -12.98 25.17
C ALA A 327 3.63 -12.16 26.40
N ALA A 328 4.49 -11.33 26.99
CA ALA A 328 4.13 -10.48 28.13
C ALA A 328 3.15 -9.38 27.76
N ILE A 329 3.38 -8.72 26.63
CA ILE A 329 2.49 -7.68 26.13
C ILE A 329 1.17 -8.31 25.64
N PHE A 330 1.20 -9.47 25.00
CA PHE A 330 -0.02 -10.20 24.67
C PHE A 330 -0.84 -10.55 25.92
N GLN A 331 -0.19 -11.02 26.99
CA GLN A 331 -0.86 -11.26 28.27
C GLN A 331 -1.56 -10.00 28.78
N PHE A 332 -0.92 -8.84 28.67
CA PHE A 332 -1.53 -7.55 29.01
C PHE A 332 -2.75 -7.24 28.15
N MET A 333 -2.68 -7.47 26.83
CA MET A 333 -3.81 -7.24 25.94
C MET A 333 -4.98 -8.16 26.28
N ASN A 334 -4.71 -9.45 26.51
CA ASN A 334 -5.72 -10.48 26.73
C ASN A 334 -6.33 -10.45 28.14
N ARG A 335 -5.51 -10.22 29.17
CA ARG A 335 -5.91 -10.34 30.59
C ARG A 335 -5.92 -9.02 31.34
N GLY A 336 -5.51 -7.94 30.69
CA GLY A 336 -5.42 -6.61 31.31
C GLY A 336 -4.15 -6.41 32.14
N GLU A 337 -4.01 -5.18 32.61
CA GLU A 337 -2.79 -4.68 33.24
C GLU A 337 -2.47 -5.37 34.57
N THR A 338 -3.46 -5.50 35.45
CA THR A 338 -3.29 -6.03 36.80
C THR A 338 -2.75 -7.45 36.76
N GLU A 339 -3.37 -8.33 35.97
CA GLU A 339 -2.96 -9.73 35.86
C GLU A 339 -1.58 -9.88 35.20
N ALA A 340 -1.34 -9.14 34.11
CA ALA A 340 -0.06 -9.21 33.42
C ALA A 340 1.09 -8.72 34.30
N ARG A 341 0.95 -7.56 34.95
CA ARG A 341 1.97 -7.03 35.86
C ARG A 341 2.23 -7.99 37.02
N ALA A 342 1.19 -8.46 37.70
CA ALA A 342 1.37 -9.38 38.84
C ALA A 342 2.12 -10.66 38.45
N LYS A 343 1.77 -11.24 37.28
CA LYS A 343 2.43 -12.44 36.76
C LYS A 343 3.92 -12.21 36.47
N TYR A 344 4.25 -11.15 35.73
CA TYR A 344 5.64 -10.90 35.30
C TYR A 344 6.51 -10.29 36.40
N HIS A 345 5.93 -9.59 37.39
CA HIS A 345 6.65 -9.21 38.61
C HIS A 345 7.11 -10.44 39.38
N ARG A 346 6.18 -11.35 39.70
CA ARG A 346 6.51 -12.60 40.40
C ARG A 346 7.56 -13.41 39.62
N TRP A 347 7.41 -13.56 38.31
CA TRP A 347 8.38 -14.29 37.50
C TRP A 347 9.76 -13.62 37.45
N ALA A 348 9.84 -12.29 37.48
CA ALA A 348 11.11 -11.59 37.59
C ALA A 348 11.75 -11.71 38.97
N GLU A 349 10.98 -11.93 40.04
CA GLU A 349 11.50 -12.22 41.38
C GLU A 349 11.98 -13.68 41.49
N GLU A 350 11.21 -14.63 40.94
CA GLU A 350 11.51 -16.06 40.98
C GLU A 350 12.64 -16.46 40.01
N MET A 351 12.69 -15.81 38.84
CA MET A 351 13.59 -16.14 37.72
C MET A 351 14.11 -14.85 37.05
N PRO A 352 14.92 -14.03 37.75
CA PRO A 352 15.34 -12.71 37.29
C PRO A 352 16.07 -12.72 35.94
N ASP A 353 16.97 -13.68 35.73
CA ASP A 353 17.75 -13.80 34.49
C ASP A 353 16.87 -14.00 33.24
N LEU A 354 15.65 -14.51 33.40
CA LEU A 354 14.74 -14.78 32.30
C LEU A 354 13.69 -13.68 32.10
N PHE A 355 13.31 -12.98 33.17
CA PHE A 355 12.10 -12.13 33.17
C PHE A 355 12.30 -10.69 33.65
N THR A 356 13.46 -10.30 34.19
CA THR A 356 13.70 -8.88 34.56
C THR A 356 13.60 -7.96 33.33
N GLU A 357 14.24 -8.33 32.22
CA GLU A 357 14.15 -7.57 30.96
C GLU A 357 12.72 -7.57 30.42
N THR A 358 12.06 -8.73 30.38
CA THR A 358 10.67 -8.87 29.93
C THR A 358 9.70 -8.01 30.72
N LEU A 359 9.85 -7.95 32.04
CA LEU A 359 9.07 -7.06 32.89
C LEU A 359 9.34 -5.59 32.55
N GLY A 360 10.61 -5.21 32.37
CA GLY A 360 11.00 -3.85 31.96
C GLY A 360 10.33 -3.44 30.64
N GLU A 361 10.33 -4.31 29.65
CA GLU A 361 9.70 -4.06 28.34
C GLU A 361 8.18 -4.01 28.42
N LEU A 362 7.53 -4.86 29.24
CA LEU A 362 6.09 -4.77 29.49
C LEU A 362 5.73 -3.41 30.13
N ILE A 363 6.48 -2.97 31.14
CA ILE A 363 6.24 -1.68 31.80
C ILE A 363 6.46 -0.54 30.81
N SER A 364 7.53 -0.60 30.02
CA SER A 364 7.84 0.39 28.99
C SER A 364 6.73 0.47 27.94
N TYR A 365 6.22 -0.67 27.48
CA TYR A 365 5.08 -0.75 26.56
C TYR A 365 3.87 -0.01 27.13
N ILE A 366 3.44 -0.33 28.36
CA ILE A 366 2.23 0.27 28.97
C ILE A 366 2.34 1.79 29.04
N ASN A 367 3.48 2.29 29.52
CA ASN A 367 3.71 3.72 29.72
C ASN A 367 3.84 4.46 28.36
N THR A 368 4.69 3.94 27.47
CA THR A 368 4.97 4.55 26.17
C THR A 368 3.72 4.56 25.29
N SER A 369 2.99 3.45 25.29
CA SER A 369 1.81 3.30 24.45
C SER A 369 0.70 4.28 24.82
N THR A 370 0.50 4.52 26.12
CA THR A 370 -0.47 5.51 26.60
C THR A 370 -0.07 6.92 26.18
N ALA A 371 1.18 7.32 26.41
CA ALA A 371 1.68 8.64 26.00
C ALA A 371 1.57 8.87 24.49
N MET A 372 1.81 7.85 23.67
CA MET A 372 1.67 7.92 22.21
C MET A 372 0.21 8.06 21.76
N LEU A 373 -0.76 7.50 22.49
CA LEU A 373 -2.18 7.73 22.20
C LEU A 373 -2.56 9.19 22.48
N ASP A 374 -2.07 9.77 23.59
CA ASP A 374 -2.32 11.17 23.94
C ASP A 374 -1.68 12.14 22.93
N GLU A 375 -0.52 11.78 22.38
CA GLU A 375 0.14 12.52 21.30
C GLU A 375 -0.68 12.49 20.00
N LEU A 376 -1.23 11.32 19.65
CA LEU A 376 -1.94 11.12 18.38
C LEU A 376 -3.38 11.66 18.41
N LEU A 377 -4.08 11.52 19.53
CA LEU A 377 -5.53 11.73 19.61
C LEU A 377 -5.90 13.07 20.26
N ASP A 378 -6.84 13.80 19.65
CA ASP A 378 -7.58 14.90 20.28
C ASP A 378 -9.04 14.50 20.49
N LEU A 379 -9.36 14.08 21.73
CA LEU A 379 -10.71 13.65 22.09
C LEU A 379 -11.72 14.79 22.23
N ASN A 380 -11.27 16.05 22.14
CA ASN A 380 -12.14 17.23 22.25
C ASN A 380 -12.48 17.85 20.88
N VAL A 381 -11.89 17.34 19.80
CA VAL A 381 -12.13 17.87 18.46
C VAL A 381 -13.60 17.68 18.09
N GLN A 382 -14.18 18.71 17.48
CA GLN A 382 -15.50 18.57 16.88
C GLN A 382 -15.35 18.00 15.47
N PRO A 383 -16.23 17.09 15.02
CA PRO A 383 -16.19 16.60 13.66
C PRO A 383 -16.21 17.78 12.68
N GLU A 384 -15.36 17.73 11.65
CA GLU A 384 -15.51 18.67 10.55
C GLU A 384 -16.90 18.52 9.94
N LYS A 385 -17.52 19.63 9.58
CA LYS A 385 -18.78 19.58 8.83
C LYS A 385 -18.51 18.98 7.47
N ASP A 386 -19.37 18.06 7.05
CA ASP A 386 -19.33 17.52 5.70
C ASP A 386 -19.32 18.66 4.68
N GLY A 387 -18.48 18.51 3.66
CA GLY A 387 -18.49 19.43 2.55
C GLY A 387 -19.70 19.21 1.63
N THR A 388 -19.95 20.20 0.79
CA THR A 388 -21.12 20.25 -0.10
C THR A 388 -20.77 20.01 -1.56
N ASP A 389 -19.56 19.51 -1.84
CA ASP A 389 -19.14 19.26 -3.22
C ASP A 389 -19.98 18.11 -3.82
N GLU A 390 -20.08 18.08 -5.15
CA GLU A 390 -20.66 16.96 -5.89
C GLU A 390 -19.54 16.20 -6.62
N LEU A 391 -19.67 14.89 -6.71
CA LEU A 391 -18.74 14.05 -7.48
C LEU A 391 -19.31 13.77 -8.87
N SER A 392 -18.47 13.87 -9.88
CA SER A 392 -18.79 13.52 -11.25
C SER A 392 -19.22 12.05 -11.38
N SER A 393 -20.15 11.78 -12.30
CA SER A 393 -20.58 10.42 -12.58
C SER A 393 -19.45 9.58 -13.18
N LEU A 394 -19.30 8.34 -12.72
CA LEU A 394 -18.45 7.34 -13.38
C LEU A 394 -19.10 6.71 -14.61
N ASP A 395 -20.40 6.93 -14.80
CA ASP A 395 -21.16 6.38 -15.91
C ASP A 395 -21.00 7.29 -17.13
N ASN A 396 -20.07 6.94 -18.00
CA ASN A 396 -19.82 7.65 -19.25
C ASN A 396 -19.98 6.68 -20.44
N PRO A 397 -20.96 6.93 -21.35
CA PRO A 397 -21.20 6.06 -22.50
C PRO A 397 -19.99 5.83 -23.41
N THR A 398 -19.06 6.79 -23.50
CA THR A 398 -17.88 6.67 -24.38
C THR A 398 -16.89 5.61 -23.87
N LEU A 399 -16.92 5.28 -22.57
CA LEU A 399 -15.99 4.32 -21.97
C LEU A 399 -16.18 2.91 -22.54
N CYS A 400 -17.38 2.56 -23.00
CA CYS A 400 -17.61 1.27 -23.66
C CYS A 400 -16.93 1.19 -25.02
N ASP A 401 -16.91 2.28 -25.76
CA ASP A 401 -16.22 2.35 -27.04
C ASP A 401 -14.70 2.31 -26.80
N ASP A 402 -14.22 3.03 -25.77
CA ASP A 402 -12.82 3.00 -25.36
C ASP A 402 -12.37 1.58 -24.96
N LEU A 403 -13.18 0.85 -24.19
CA LEU A 403 -12.89 -0.54 -23.80
C LEU A 403 -12.89 -1.50 -25.00
N LYS A 404 -13.91 -1.42 -25.87
CA LYS A 404 -14.04 -2.31 -27.04
C LYS A 404 -12.94 -2.10 -28.07
N GLU A 405 -12.48 -0.86 -28.23
CA GLU A 405 -11.40 -0.50 -29.16
C GLU A 405 -10.00 -0.66 -28.53
N GLY A 406 -9.92 -1.08 -27.26
CA GLY A 406 -8.64 -1.29 -26.56
C GLY A 406 -7.90 0.01 -26.25
N ARG A 407 -8.61 1.15 -26.11
CA ARG A 407 -8.05 2.48 -25.84
C ARG A 407 -7.73 2.66 -24.35
N GLN A 408 -6.82 1.83 -23.82
CA GLN A 408 -6.42 1.80 -22.41
C GLN A 408 -6.06 3.19 -21.85
N SER A 409 -5.27 3.98 -22.57
CA SER A 409 -4.82 5.30 -22.10
C SER A 409 -5.96 6.30 -21.85
N LEU A 410 -7.07 6.19 -22.59
CA LEU A 410 -8.25 7.04 -22.37
C LEU A 410 -8.99 6.61 -21.10
N LEU A 411 -9.12 5.30 -20.86
CA LEU A 411 -9.69 4.77 -19.63
C LEU A 411 -8.85 5.13 -18.41
N GLU A 412 -7.53 5.04 -18.51
CA GLU A 412 -6.59 5.42 -17.45
C GLU A 412 -6.67 6.93 -17.14
N THR A 413 -6.79 7.77 -18.17
CA THR A 413 -6.99 9.22 -17.99
C THR A 413 -8.29 9.51 -17.25
N PHE A 414 -9.38 8.85 -17.63
CA PHE A 414 -10.67 8.98 -16.93
C PHE A 414 -10.57 8.52 -15.48
N LEU A 415 -9.99 7.34 -15.25
CA LEU A 415 -9.81 6.76 -13.92
C LEU A 415 -8.95 7.66 -13.02
N GLN A 416 -7.86 8.22 -13.54
CA GLN A 416 -7.01 9.14 -12.78
C GLN A 416 -7.75 10.44 -12.44
N SER A 417 -8.52 11.00 -13.38
CA SER A 417 -9.35 12.18 -13.10
C SER A 417 -10.36 11.90 -11.99
N ALA A 418 -10.97 10.71 -12.01
CA ALA A 418 -11.95 10.29 -11.03
C ALA A 418 -11.36 10.05 -9.63
N ARG A 419 -10.10 9.59 -9.56
CA ARG A 419 -9.30 9.49 -8.32
C ARG A 419 -8.92 10.87 -7.78
N ASN A 420 -8.42 11.75 -8.63
CA ASN A 420 -8.06 13.12 -8.25
C ASN A 420 -9.26 13.87 -7.63
N GLU A 421 -10.46 13.65 -8.18
CA GLU A 421 -11.70 14.18 -7.61
C GLU A 421 -11.94 13.64 -6.19
N LEU A 422 -11.88 12.31 -5.97
CA LEU A 422 -12.03 11.71 -4.63
C LEU A 422 -11.00 12.25 -3.62
N GLU A 423 -9.78 12.53 -4.09
CA GLU A 423 -8.69 13.04 -3.26
C GLU A 423 -8.88 14.50 -2.83
N GLN A 424 -9.47 15.32 -3.70
CA GLN A 424 -9.52 16.78 -3.55
C GLN A 424 -10.88 17.29 -3.07
N SER A 425 -11.97 16.57 -3.38
CA SER A 425 -13.33 17.01 -3.08
C SER A 425 -13.64 16.92 -1.59
N ARG A 426 -14.35 17.93 -1.09
CA ARG A 426 -14.93 17.97 0.24
C ARG A 426 -16.38 17.49 0.13
N VAL A 427 -16.56 16.17 0.21
CA VAL A 427 -17.88 15.51 0.27
C VAL A 427 -18.04 14.74 1.58
N SER A 428 -19.26 14.32 1.91
CA SER A 428 -19.52 13.52 3.11
C SER A 428 -18.74 12.20 3.10
N ILE A 429 -18.49 11.63 4.28
CA ILE A 429 -17.79 10.34 4.41
C ILE A 429 -18.50 9.20 3.67
N GLU A 430 -19.84 9.21 3.66
CA GLU A 430 -20.64 8.23 2.94
C GLU A 430 -20.38 8.33 1.43
N MET A 431 -20.34 9.54 0.88
CA MET A 431 -20.03 9.77 -0.53
C MET A 431 -18.59 9.39 -0.88
N GLN A 432 -17.62 9.64 0.00
CA GLN A 432 -16.23 9.21 -0.19
C GLN A 432 -16.14 7.68 -0.26
N ARG A 433 -16.81 6.97 0.65
CA ARG A 433 -16.84 5.50 0.69
C ARG A 433 -17.55 4.90 -0.53
N GLU A 434 -18.70 5.46 -0.90
CA GLU A 434 -19.42 5.03 -2.11
C GLU A 434 -18.54 5.22 -3.35
N ARG A 435 -17.87 6.36 -3.48
CA ARG A 435 -16.95 6.62 -4.58
C ARG A 435 -15.78 5.64 -4.60
N GLN A 436 -15.15 5.37 -3.46
CA GLN A 436 -14.08 4.37 -3.35
C GLN A 436 -14.55 3.00 -3.83
N ILE A 437 -15.72 2.52 -3.37
CA ILE A 437 -16.28 1.23 -3.79
C ILE A 437 -16.50 1.22 -5.31
N ARG A 438 -17.13 2.26 -5.87
CA ARG A 438 -17.37 2.33 -7.32
C ARG A 438 -16.06 2.38 -8.13
N LEU A 439 -15.01 3.02 -7.62
CA LEU A 439 -13.68 3.04 -8.24
C LEU A 439 -12.98 1.67 -8.13
N ASN A 440 -13.09 0.97 -6.99
CA ASN A 440 -12.57 -0.38 -6.81
C ASN A 440 -13.22 -1.40 -7.75
N ASP A 441 -14.48 -1.17 -8.13
CA ASP A 441 -15.24 -1.97 -9.08
C ASP A 441 -15.30 -1.37 -10.49
N PHE A 442 -14.53 -0.31 -10.79
CA PHE A 442 -14.65 0.44 -12.04
C PHE A 442 -14.61 -0.45 -13.28
N PHE A 443 -13.57 -1.27 -13.43
CA PHE A 443 -13.39 -2.16 -14.59
C PHE A 443 -14.44 -3.28 -14.65
N ASN A 444 -14.87 -3.80 -13.50
CA ASN A 444 -15.93 -4.81 -13.41
C ASN A 444 -17.29 -4.24 -13.87
N ASN A 445 -17.63 -3.05 -13.36
CA ASN A 445 -18.86 -2.34 -13.69
C ASN A 445 -18.87 -1.93 -15.17
N LEU A 446 -17.73 -1.41 -15.67
CA LEU A 446 -17.57 -1.05 -17.08
C LEU A 446 -17.79 -2.28 -17.97
N SER A 447 -17.05 -3.37 -17.75
CA SER A 447 -17.18 -4.63 -18.48
C SER A 447 -18.63 -5.13 -18.51
N SER A 448 -19.29 -5.18 -17.35
CA SER A 448 -20.68 -5.63 -17.23
C SER A 448 -21.65 -4.72 -18.00
N SER A 449 -21.49 -3.40 -17.89
CA SER A 449 -22.36 -2.43 -18.57
C SER A 449 -22.22 -2.47 -20.10
N CYS A 450 -21.02 -2.75 -20.60
CA CYS A 450 -20.74 -2.83 -22.03
C CYS A 450 -21.19 -4.16 -22.66
N ALA A 451 -21.25 -5.24 -21.86
CA ALA A 451 -21.73 -6.55 -22.29
C ALA A 451 -23.26 -6.60 -22.50
N VAL A 452 -24.04 -5.76 -21.81
CA VAL A 452 -25.51 -5.73 -21.93
C VAL A 452 -25.99 -4.96 -23.18
N LYS A 453 -25.10 -4.21 -23.84
CA LYS A 453 -25.41 -3.36 -25.02
C LYS A 453 -24.91 -3.93 -26.36
N SER A 454 -24.60 -5.23 -26.45
CA SER A 454 -24.21 -5.88 -27.71
C SER A 454 -25.40 -6.47 -28.45
#